data_AF-A0A956CHB8-F1
#
_entry.id   AF-A0A956CHB8-F1
#
_cell.length_a   1.000
_cell.length_b   1.000
_cell.length_c   1.000
_cell.angle_alpha   90.00
_cell.angle_beta   90.00
_cell.angle_gamma   90.00
#
_symmetry.space_group_name_H-M   'P 1'
#
loop_
_entity.id
_entity.type
_entity.pdbx_description
1 polymer ?
#
loop_
_entity_poly.entity_id
_entity_poly.type
_entity_poly.pdbx_seq_one_letter_code
_entity_poly.pdbx_strand_id
1 'polypeptide(L)'
;MSRAAVLVAVLLSACGGSTSANGSGGTAGTAGTAGTAGTAGTAGTAGTGGGLDPECTSDADCALFSDCCSCLAYPATHKPPPGCDAMCAIDQCASLGISKDTMHCTAGRCVAGFECDHNQAACESLPPQCPAGQTASVNGACWGPCVDELECARVTSCADCTGTLNTCVTRAGDPGSTAHCVDIPKGCEGSVSCACMGQNVCTGAFDSCSDASGLVCDCPAC
;
A
#
# COMPACT_ATOMS: atom_id res chain seq x y z
N MET A 1 -19.81 -31.37 28.97
CA MET A 1 -18.50 -31.52 29.64
C MET A 1 -17.82 -30.15 29.69
N SER A 2 -17.65 -29.67 30.93
CA SER A 2 -16.99 -28.48 31.48
C SER A 2 -16.53 -27.33 30.57
N ARG A 3 -17.17 -26.17 30.81
CA ARG A 3 -16.64 -24.82 30.52
C ARG A 3 -15.70 -24.40 31.67
N ALA A 4 -14.50 -23.95 31.37
CA ALA A 4 -13.61 -23.32 32.33
C ALA A 4 -13.63 -21.79 32.12
N ALA A 5 -14.16 -21.09 33.11
CA ALA A 5 -14.10 -19.64 33.23
C ALA A 5 -12.81 -19.24 33.96
N VAL A 6 -11.99 -18.38 33.37
CA VAL A 6 -10.83 -17.78 34.04
C VAL A 6 -11.19 -16.36 34.43
N LEU A 7 -11.43 -16.18 35.73
CA LEU A 7 -11.49 -14.90 36.42
C LEU A 7 -10.07 -14.34 36.53
N VAL A 8 -9.81 -13.12 36.04
CA VAL A 8 -8.60 -12.37 36.39
C VAL A 8 -8.99 -11.21 37.28
N ALA A 9 -8.54 -11.30 38.54
CA ALA A 9 -8.81 -10.35 39.60
C ALA A 9 -7.74 -9.24 39.66
N VAL A 10 -8.25 -8.07 40.03
CA VAL A 10 -7.65 -6.76 40.25
C VAL A 10 -6.49 -6.76 41.25
N LEU A 11 -5.49 -5.89 41.04
CA LEU A 11 -4.64 -5.35 42.12
C LEU A 11 -4.40 -3.85 41.92
N LEU A 12 -5.22 -3.03 42.58
CA LEU A 12 -4.93 -1.63 42.92
C LEU A 12 -3.95 -1.64 44.11
N SER A 13 -2.82 -0.94 44.00
CA SER A 13 -1.96 -0.66 45.15
C SER A 13 -1.65 0.83 45.21
N ALA A 14 -2.30 1.50 46.16
CA ALA A 14 -1.98 2.85 46.61
C ALA A 14 -1.02 2.75 47.80
N CYS A 15 0.08 3.51 47.75
CA CYS A 15 0.92 3.78 48.92
C CYS A 15 1.32 5.26 48.89
N GLY A 16 0.93 5.99 49.94
CA GLY A 16 1.38 7.36 50.19
C GLY A 16 2.61 7.40 51.10
N GLY A 17 3.24 8.57 51.19
CA GLY A 17 4.01 8.98 52.37
C GLY A 17 5.38 9.64 52.16
N SER A 18 5.39 10.98 52.22
CA SER A 18 6.29 11.83 53.05
C SER A 18 7.67 12.36 52.56
N THR A 19 7.67 13.69 52.34
CA THR A 19 8.60 14.75 52.82
C THR A 19 10.10 14.84 52.44
N SER A 20 10.40 15.98 51.80
CA SER A 20 11.52 16.93 52.05
C SER A 20 12.95 16.57 51.65
N ALA A 21 13.43 17.23 50.58
CA ALA A 21 14.79 17.79 50.52
C ALA A 21 14.82 18.98 49.54
N ASN A 22 15.16 20.16 50.07
CA ASN A 22 15.52 21.35 49.29
C ASN A 22 16.80 21.07 48.50
N GLY A 23 16.66 20.85 47.19
CA GLY A 23 17.76 20.83 46.23
C GLY A 23 17.74 22.13 45.42
N SER A 24 18.79 22.92 45.57
CA SER A 24 19.08 24.13 44.81
C SER A 24 19.00 23.89 43.30
N GLY A 25 18.31 24.80 42.61
CA GLY A 25 17.97 24.71 41.19
C GLY A 25 19.16 24.49 40.27
N GLY A 26 19.12 23.38 39.56
CA GLY A 26 19.70 23.27 38.23
C GLY A 26 18.73 23.91 37.23
N THR A 27 19.25 24.74 36.33
CA THR A 27 18.52 25.28 35.19
C THR A 27 17.85 24.13 34.43
N ALA A 28 16.53 24.22 34.28
CA ALA A 28 15.77 23.31 33.43
C ALA A 28 16.37 23.39 32.02
N GLY A 29 16.97 22.29 31.58
CA GLY A 29 17.28 22.11 30.17
C GLY A 29 15.97 22.27 29.40
N THR A 30 15.98 23.16 28.41
CA THR A 30 14.87 23.37 27.49
C THR A 30 14.47 22.00 26.95
N ALA A 31 13.23 21.58 27.23
CA ALA A 31 12.68 20.39 26.59
C ALA A 31 12.81 20.60 25.08
N GLY A 32 13.55 19.69 24.42
CA GLY A 32 13.64 19.69 22.97
C GLY A 32 12.23 19.70 22.43
N THR A 33 11.91 20.68 21.58
CA THR A 33 10.66 20.70 20.84
C THR A 33 10.54 19.36 20.13
N ALA A 34 9.47 18.60 20.42
CA ALA A 34 9.12 17.43 19.65
C ALA A 34 9.15 17.83 18.18
N GLY A 35 9.98 17.14 17.38
CA GLY A 35 10.05 17.38 15.95
C GLY A 35 8.63 17.32 15.40
N THR A 36 8.23 18.34 14.65
CA THR A 36 6.97 18.30 13.92
C THR A 36 7.01 17.05 13.04
N ALA A 37 6.06 16.14 13.25
CA ALA A 37 5.83 15.04 12.34
C ALA A 37 5.75 15.63 10.92
N GLY A 38 6.56 15.09 10.00
CA GLY A 38 6.51 15.53 8.60
C GLY A 38 5.07 15.50 8.12
N THR A 39 4.64 16.54 7.43
CA THR A 39 3.34 16.53 6.74
C THR A 39 3.31 15.30 5.85
N ALA A 40 2.31 14.44 6.04
CA ALA A 40 2.03 13.35 5.13
C ALA A 40 1.98 13.94 3.71
N GLY A 41 2.74 13.34 2.78
CA GLY A 41 2.67 13.73 1.39
C GLY A 41 1.22 13.71 0.93
N THR A 42 0.83 14.71 0.13
CA THR A 42 -0.50 14.72 -0.48
C THR A 42 -0.65 13.41 -1.26
N ALA A 43 -1.70 12.63 -0.97
CA ALA A 43 -2.03 11.48 -1.78
C ALA A 43 -2.10 11.93 -3.25
N GLY A 44 -1.42 11.21 -4.13
CA GLY A 44 -1.45 11.50 -5.56
C GLY A 44 -2.90 11.60 -6.03
N THR A 45 -3.17 12.51 -6.96
CA THR A 45 -4.47 12.48 -7.65
C THR A 45 -4.62 11.12 -8.30
N ALA A 46 -5.58 10.32 -7.82
CA ALA A 46 -6.01 9.09 -8.48
C ALA A 46 -6.15 9.37 -9.98
N GLY A 47 -5.54 8.50 -10.79
CA GLY A 47 -5.45 8.67 -12.24
C GLY A 47 -6.82 8.98 -12.87
N THR A 48 -6.81 9.49 -14.09
CA THR A 48 -8.02 9.69 -14.90
C THR A 48 -8.65 8.35 -15.33
N GLY A 49 -8.87 7.43 -14.39
CA GLY A 49 -9.63 6.21 -14.55
C GLY A 49 -11.02 6.55 -15.06
N GLY A 50 -11.20 6.36 -16.36
CA GLY A 50 -12.44 6.68 -17.04
C GLY A 50 -12.65 5.91 -18.33
N GLY A 51 -11.66 5.15 -18.79
CA GLY A 51 -11.84 4.13 -19.82
C GLY A 51 -12.25 2.81 -19.18
N LEU A 52 -13.06 2.03 -19.89
CA LEU A 52 -13.27 0.60 -19.62
C LEU A 52 -12.17 -0.25 -20.26
N ASP A 53 -11.02 0.36 -20.55
CA ASP A 53 -9.86 -0.29 -21.13
C ASP A 53 -8.75 -0.40 -20.08
N PRO A 54 -7.97 -1.49 -20.05
CA PRO A 54 -6.83 -1.61 -19.16
C PRO A 54 -5.78 -0.54 -19.47
N GLU A 55 -5.10 -0.08 -18.43
CA GLU A 55 -3.98 0.86 -18.55
C GLU A 55 -2.79 0.25 -19.30
N CYS A 56 -2.62 -1.06 -19.18
CA CYS A 56 -1.51 -1.80 -19.75
C CYS A 56 -1.91 -3.25 -20.08
N THR A 57 -1.17 -3.84 -21.02
CA THR A 57 -1.23 -5.29 -21.32
C THR A 57 0.12 -5.97 -21.13
N SER A 58 1.20 -5.18 -21.07
CA SER A 58 2.57 -5.60 -20.82
C SER A 58 3.34 -4.53 -20.06
N ASP A 59 4.46 -4.89 -19.45
CA ASP A 59 5.31 -3.94 -18.70
C ASP A 59 5.83 -2.78 -19.59
N ALA A 60 5.94 -3.01 -20.90
CA ALA A 60 6.35 -1.99 -21.87
C ALA A 60 5.30 -0.88 -22.07
N ASP A 61 4.04 -1.12 -21.68
CA ASP A 61 2.98 -0.13 -21.73
C ASP A 61 3.04 0.83 -20.52
N CYS A 62 3.94 0.59 -19.58
CA CYS A 62 4.11 1.37 -18.36
C CYS A 62 5.32 2.31 -18.43
N ALA A 63 5.19 3.44 -17.76
CA ALA A 63 6.25 4.41 -17.55
C ALA A 63 6.32 4.76 -16.06
N LEU A 64 7.53 5.00 -15.56
CA LEU A 64 7.76 5.44 -14.19
C LEU A 64 7.86 6.97 -14.15
N PHE A 65 7.00 7.60 -13.36
CA PHE A 65 7.11 9.01 -13.02
C PHE A 65 7.87 9.13 -11.69
N SER A 66 9.05 9.74 -11.75
CA SER A 66 9.85 10.06 -10.58
C SER A 66 10.16 11.54 -10.55
N ASP A 67 9.65 12.23 -9.54
CA ASP A 67 10.03 13.59 -9.21
C ASP A 67 10.38 13.69 -7.72
N CYS A 68 10.44 14.90 -7.17
CA CYS A 68 10.79 15.11 -5.77
C CYS A 68 9.70 14.75 -4.77
N CYS A 69 8.47 14.51 -5.22
CA CYS A 69 7.31 14.33 -4.34
C CYS A 69 6.58 13.01 -4.57
N SER A 70 6.75 12.43 -5.77
CA SER A 70 5.95 11.30 -6.24
C SER A 70 6.87 10.27 -6.87
N CYS A 71 6.57 9.01 -6.56
CA CYS A 71 7.08 7.86 -7.26
C CYS A 71 5.88 6.98 -7.60
N LEU A 72 5.46 7.02 -8.87
CA LEU A 72 4.26 6.31 -9.31
C LEU A 72 4.45 5.79 -10.74
N ALA A 73 3.84 4.66 -11.05
CA ALA A 73 3.76 4.18 -12.42
C ALA A 73 2.51 4.72 -13.12
N TYR A 74 2.60 4.92 -14.43
CA TYR A 74 1.49 5.41 -15.24
C TYR A 74 1.54 4.83 -16.66
N PRO A 75 0.45 4.85 -17.43
CA PRO A 75 0.45 4.37 -18.80
C PRO A 75 1.39 5.22 -19.68
N ALA A 76 2.30 4.57 -20.41
CA ALA A 76 3.28 5.23 -21.26
C ALA A 76 2.64 6.03 -22.41
N THR A 77 1.39 5.70 -22.78
CA THR A 77 0.59 6.41 -23.78
C THR A 77 -0.02 7.71 -23.26
N HIS A 78 -0.06 7.91 -21.93
CA HIS A 78 -0.61 9.10 -21.30
C HIS A 78 0.46 10.16 -21.04
N LYS A 79 0.00 11.41 -20.91
CA LYS A 79 0.87 12.50 -20.47
C LYS A 79 1.32 12.20 -19.03
N PRO A 80 2.61 12.37 -18.70
CA PRO A 80 3.07 12.22 -17.33
C PRO A 80 2.28 13.13 -16.38
N PRO A 81 2.08 12.70 -15.12
CA PRO A 81 1.51 13.54 -14.07
C PRO A 81 2.23 14.89 -13.96
N PRO A 82 1.53 15.95 -13.51
CA PRO A 82 2.21 17.20 -13.18
C PRO A 82 3.18 16.95 -12.03
N GLY A 83 4.43 17.37 -12.21
CA GLY A 83 5.41 17.33 -11.13
C GLY A 83 5.15 18.39 -10.07
N CYS A 84 5.78 18.22 -8.91
CA CYS A 84 5.77 19.23 -7.86
C CYS A 84 6.88 20.27 -8.06
N ASP A 85 6.67 21.48 -7.51
CA ASP A 85 7.66 22.57 -7.55
C ASP A 85 8.83 22.37 -6.55
N ALA A 86 8.89 21.23 -5.87
CA ALA A 86 9.95 20.95 -4.90
C ALA A 86 11.27 20.62 -5.62
N MET A 87 12.37 21.11 -5.06
CA MET A 87 13.72 20.73 -5.47
C MET A 87 14.29 19.75 -4.45
N CYS A 88 14.70 18.58 -4.93
CA CYS A 88 15.32 17.52 -4.16
C CYS A 88 16.68 17.18 -4.76
N ALA A 89 17.61 16.71 -3.93
CA ALA A 89 18.92 16.26 -4.40
C ALA A 89 18.85 14.88 -5.10
N ILE A 90 17.83 14.08 -4.76
CA ILE A 90 17.57 12.74 -5.27
C ILE A 90 16.06 12.64 -5.49
N ASP A 91 15.64 12.10 -6.64
CA ASP A 91 14.24 11.86 -6.91
C ASP A 91 13.64 10.78 -6.00
N GLN A 92 12.32 10.82 -5.83
CA GLN A 92 11.63 10.01 -4.85
C GLN A 92 11.77 8.50 -5.14
N CYS A 93 11.65 8.07 -6.41
CA CYS A 93 11.83 6.66 -6.74
C CYS A 93 13.23 6.15 -6.44
N ALA A 94 14.27 6.91 -6.81
CA ALA A 94 15.65 6.54 -6.52
C ALA A 94 15.90 6.45 -5.00
N SER A 95 15.31 7.34 -4.21
CA SER A 95 15.40 7.27 -2.74
C SER A 95 14.75 6.01 -2.14
N LEU A 96 13.75 5.45 -2.84
CA LEU A 96 13.02 4.24 -2.45
C LEU A 96 13.61 2.96 -3.08
N GLY A 97 14.64 3.08 -3.92
CA GLY A 97 15.21 1.95 -4.66
C GLY A 97 14.33 1.43 -5.80
N ILE A 98 13.34 2.22 -6.23
CA ILE A 98 12.45 1.90 -7.35
C ILE A 98 13.10 2.37 -8.66
N SER A 99 13.03 1.53 -9.69
CA SER A 99 13.60 1.81 -11.00
C SER A 99 12.61 1.45 -12.12
N LYS A 100 12.96 1.77 -13.36
CA LYS A 100 12.15 1.36 -14.51
C LYS A 100 12.03 -0.16 -14.66
N ASP A 101 12.92 -0.94 -14.04
CA ASP A 101 12.88 -2.40 -14.14
C ASP A 101 11.97 -3.02 -13.08
N THR A 102 11.52 -2.25 -12.08
CA THR A 102 10.58 -2.72 -11.04
C THR A 102 9.13 -2.45 -11.40
N MET A 103 8.85 -1.61 -12.40
CA MET A 103 7.48 -1.33 -12.82
C MET A 103 6.91 -2.52 -13.59
N HIS A 104 5.66 -2.86 -13.31
CA HIS A 104 4.99 -4.00 -13.93
C HIS A 104 3.56 -3.67 -14.34
N CYS A 105 3.08 -4.36 -15.37
CA CYS A 105 1.67 -4.38 -15.68
C CYS A 105 0.96 -5.44 -14.83
N THR A 106 0.28 -4.97 -13.79
CA THR A 106 -0.34 -5.82 -12.78
C THR A 106 -1.84 -5.57 -12.73
N ALA A 107 -2.60 -6.63 -13.00
CA ALA A 107 -4.06 -6.60 -13.14
C ALA A 107 -4.55 -5.46 -14.06
N GLY A 108 -3.90 -5.34 -15.22
CA GLY A 108 -4.17 -4.31 -16.22
C GLY A 108 -3.93 -2.88 -15.77
N ARG A 109 -3.14 -2.67 -14.71
CA ARG A 109 -2.67 -1.37 -14.24
C ARG A 109 -1.16 -1.29 -14.19
N CYS A 110 -0.64 -0.08 -14.39
CA CYS A 110 0.77 0.18 -14.18
C CYS A 110 1.04 0.37 -12.70
N VAL A 111 1.96 -0.41 -12.13
CA VAL A 111 2.38 -0.28 -10.72
C VAL A 111 3.88 -0.03 -10.63
N ALA A 112 4.32 0.83 -9.72
CA ALA A 112 5.74 1.12 -9.50
C ALA A 112 6.53 -0.11 -9.01
N GLY A 113 5.81 -1.06 -8.41
CA GLY A 113 6.34 -2.37 -8.04
C GLY A 113 6.85 -2.44 -6.61
N PHE A 114 6.24 -1.69 -5.67
CA PHE A 114 6.58 -1.83 -4.26
C PHE A 114 6.25 -3.25 -3.78
N GLU A 115 7.16 -3.86 -3.02
CA GLU A 115 6.85 -5.12 -2.34
C GLU A 115 5.95 -4.80 -1.14
N CYS A 116 4.73 -5.34 -1.13
CA CYS A 116 3.77 -5.14 -0.04
C CYS A 116 3.20 -6.46 0.47
N ASP A 117 3.78 -7.60 0.08
CA ASP A 117 3.52 -8.89 0.72
C ASP A 117 4.24 -8.93 2.07
N HIS A 118 3.46 -8.75 3.14
CA HIS A 118 3.95 -8.71 4.52
C HIS A 118 4.58 -10.03 4.94
N ASN A 119 4.31 -11.13 4.24
CA ASN A 119 5.01 -12.40 4.49
C ASN A 119 6.49 -12.37 4.10
N GLN A 120 6.92 -11.38 3.29
CA GLN A 120 8.34 -11.18 2.94
C GLN A 120 9.12 -10.42 4.02
N ALA A 121 8.42 -9.75 4.95
CA ALA A 121 9.07 -9.07 6.05
C ALA A 121 9.51 -10.08 7.13
N ALA A 122 10.79 -10.09 7.45
CA ALA A 122 11.39 -10.85 8.55
C ALA A 122 11.81 -9.94 9.71
N CYS A 123 11.13 -8.80 9.85
CA CYS A 123 11.48 -7.74 10.78
C CYS A 123 10.98 -8.08 12.20
N GLU A 124 11.79 -7.81 13.23
CA GLU A 124 11.40 -8.06 14.64
C GLU A 124 10.40 -7.02 15.20
N SER A 125 10.15 -5.94 14.45
CA SER A 125 9.16 -4.92 14.79
C SER A 125 7.82 -5.18 14.10
N LEU A 126 6.74 -4.65 14.68
CA LEU A 126 5.44 -4.61 14.01
C LEU A 126 5.47 -3.69 12.77
N PRO A 127 4.61 -3.93 11.77
CA PRO A 127 4.48 -3.03 10.62
C PRO A 127 4.02 -1.63 11.07
N PRO A 128 4.46 -0.57 10.40
CA PRO A 128 3.97 0.78 10.67
C PRO A 128 2.45 0.85 10.42
N GLN A 129 1.77 1.73 11.14
CA GLN A 129 0.34 1.99 10.92
C GLN A 129 0.19 2.96 9.75
N CYS A 130 -0.39 2.49 8.65
CA CYS A 130 -0.62 3.28 7.45
C CYS A 130 -2.03 3.86 7.41
N PRO A 131 -2.23 5.06 6.84
CA PRO A 131 -3.56 5.61 6.61
C PRO A 131 -4.34 4.76 5.59
N ALA A 132 -5.66 4.95 5.52
CA ALA A 132 -6.50 4.25 4.55
C ALA A 132 -6.05 4.54 3.10
N GLY A 133 -6.04 3.50 2.27
CA GLY A 133 -5.49 3.54 0.90
C GLY A 133 -3.96 3.41 0.83
N GLN A 134 -3.30 3.15 1.96
CA GLN A 134 -1.86 2.89 2.00
C GLN A 134 -1.56 1.62 2.80
N THR A 135 -0.46 0.97 2.43
CA THR A 135 0.05 -0.21 3.12
C THR A 135 1.54 -0.08 3.39
N ALA A 136 2.03 -0.81 4.39
CA ALA A 136 3.46 -0.87 4.68
C ALA A 136 4.17 -1.63 3.56
N SER A 137 5.13 -0.98 2.92
CA SER A 137 6.03 -1.68 2.00
C SER A 137 7.03 -2.55 2.77
N VAL A 138 7.69 -3.46 2.05
CA VAL A 138 8.81 -4.26 2.50
C VAL A 138 10.04 -3.84 1.70
N ASN A 139 11.10 -3.42 2.37
CA ASN A 139 12.36 -3.07 1.76
C ASN A 139 13.46 -4.01 2.29
N GLY A 140 13.95 -4.89 1.42
CA GLY A 140 14.81 -6.00 1.81
C GLY A 140 14.05 -6.99 2.69
N ALA A 141 14.50 -7.18 3.93
CA ALA A 141 13.87 -8.10 4.88
C ALA A 141 12.99 -7.39 5.92
N CYS A 142 12.78 -6.08 5.78
CA CYS A 142 12.17 -5.27 6.83
C CYS A 142 11.13 -4.28 6.30
N TRP A 143 10.37 -3.68 7.21
CA TRP A 143 9.35 -2.71 6.86
C TRP A 143 9.96 -1.46 6.23
N GLY A 144 9.39 -1.05 5.10
CA GLY A 144 9.62 0.23 4.46
C GLY A 144 8.58 1.28 4.89
N PRO A 145 8.51 2.41 4.18
CA PRO A 145 7.48 3.42 4.41
C PRO A 145 6.09 2.91 4.03
N CYS A 146 5.05 3.64 4.46
CA CYS A 146 3.73 3.49 3.89
C CYS A 146 3.75 4.00 2.45
N VAL A 147 3.23 3.17 1.55
CA VAL A 147 3.10 3.47 0.11
C VAL A 147 1.64 3.32 -0.30
N ASP A 148 1.27 3.92 -1.42
CA ASP A 148 -0.05 3.71 -2.00
C ASP A 148 -0.24 2.23 -2.32
N GLU A 149 -1.33 1.63 -1.85
CA GLU A 149 -1.60 0.21 -2.06
C GLU A 149 -1.81 -0.14 -3.55
N LEU A 150 -2.11 0.87 -4.38
CA LEU A 150 -2.23 0.72 -5.82
C LEU A 150 -0.87 0.64 -6.54
N GLU A 151 0.22 1.03 -5.89
CA GLU A 151 1.59 0.98 -6.45
C GLU A 151 2.34 -0.30 -6.05
N CYS A 152 1.72 -1.15 -5.23
CA CYS A 152 2.24 -2.43 -4.81
C CYS A 152 2.25 -3.43 -5.97
N ALA A 153 3.35 -4.17 -6.12
CA ALA A 153 3.45 -5.31 -7.04
C ALA A 153 2.50 -6.45 -6.68
N ARG A 154 2.24 -6.62 -5.38
CA ARG A 154 1.25 -7.51 -4.77
C ARG A 154 1.08 -7.15 -3.30
N VAL A 155 -0.03 -7.60 -2.70
CA VAL A 155 -0.28 -7.52 -1.26
C VAL A 155 -0.44 -8.90 -0.66
N THR A 156 -0.33 -8.99 0.67
CA THR A 156 -0.47 -10.25 1.44
C THR A 156 -1.85 -10.86 1.24
N SER A 157 -2.88 -10.00 1.29
CA SER A 157 -4.26 -10.42 1.17
C SER A 157 -5.16 -9.25 0.75
N CYS A 158 -6.39 -9.56 0.33
CA CYS A 158 -7.39 -8.54 0.03
C CYS A 158 -7.76 -7.62 1.20
N ALA A 159 -7.43 -7.99 2.45
CA ALA A 159 -7.64 -7.13 3.60
C ALA A 159 -6.70 -5.91 3.61
N ASP A 160 -5.61 -5.95 2.84
CA ASP A 160 -4.65 -4.85 2.72
C ASP A 160 -5.12 -3.76 1.74
N CYS A 161 -6.17 -4.02 0.95
CA CYS A 161 -6.79 -3.03 0.07
C CYS A 161 -7.85 -2.24 0.84
N THR A 162 -7.42 -1.18 1.50
CA THR A 162 -8.24 -0.41 2.44
C THR A 162 -8.83 0.87 1.85
N GLY A 163 -8.49 1.20 0.60
CA GLY A 163 -9.01 2.36 -0.09
C GLY A 163 -10.52 2.27 -0.35
N THR A 164 -11.20 3.42 -0.33
CA THR A 164 -12.65 3.47 -0.54
C THR A 164 -13.07 3.37 -2.02
N LEU A 165 -12.13 3.53 -2.94
CA LEU A 165 -12.35 3.56 -4.39
C LEU A 165 -11.59 2.46 -5.13
N ASN A 166 -11.04 1.51 -4.39
CA ASN A 166 -10.36 0.37 -4.96
C ASN A 166 -10.98 -0.93 -4.45
N THR A 167 -10.57 -2.02 -5.08
CA THR A 167 -10.98 -3.37 -4.77
C THR A 167 -9.80 -4.30 -4.89
N CYS A 168 -9.86 -5.43 -4.20
CA CYS A 168 -8.91 -6.50 -4.39
C CYS A 168 -9.24 -7.32 -5.64
N VAL A 169 -8.19 -7.69 -6.37
CA VAL A 169 -8.21 -8.70 -7.44
C VAL A 169 -7.25 -9.81 -7.07
N THR A 170 -7.73 -11.04 -7.06
CA THR A 170 -6.89 -12.22 -6.82
C THR A 170 -6.52 -12.86 -8.15
N ARG A 171 -5.24 -12.98 -8.46
CA ARG A 171 -4.75 -13.80 -9.57
C ARG A 171 -4.52 -15.23 -9.06
N ALA A 172 -5.32 -16.18 -9.52
CA ALA A 172 -5.22 -17.59 -9.15
C ALA A 172 -4.44 -18.37 -10.22
N GLY A 173 -3.37 -19.04 -9.80
CA GLY A 173 -2.53 -19.89 -10.64
C GLY A 173 -1.50 -20.64 -9.79
N ASP A 174 -0.75 -21.56 -10.40
CA ASP A 174 0.33 -22.28 -9.73
C ASP A 174 1.63 -21.44 -9.73
N PRO A 175 2.39 -21.39 -8.62
CA PRO A 175 2.27 -22.19 -7.40
C PRO A 175 1.39 -21.57 -6.29
N GLY A 176 0.68 -20.47 -6.56
CA GLY A 176 -0.18 -19.84 -5.56
C GLY A 176 -0.87 -18.59 -6.05
N SER A 177 -1.90 -18.18 -5.31
CA SER A 177 -2.64 -16.96 -5.61
C SER A 177 -1.90 -15.72 -5.14
N THR A 178 -1.96 -14.64 -5.93
CA THR A 178 -1.46 -13.31 -5.53
C THR A 178 -2.63 -12.33 -5.48
N ALA A 179 -2.63 -11.44 -4.49
CA ALA A 179 -3.64 -10.40 -4.33
C ALA A 179 -3.08 -9.04 -4.77
N HIS A 180 -3.91 -8.24 -5.42
CA HIS A 180 -3.56 -6.93 -5.98
C HIS A 180 -4.68 -5.94 -5.68
N CYS A 181 -4.34 -4.74 -5.22
CA CYS A 181 -5.33 -3.67 -5.09
C CYS A 181 -5.49 -2.97 -6.42
N VAL A 182 -6.72 -2.68 -6.84
CA VAL A 182 -7.04 -2.03 -8.11
C VAL A 182 -8.09 -0.96 -7.98
N ASP A 183 -7.92 0.17 -8.66
CA ASP A 183 -8.97 1.20 -8.74
C ASP A 183 -10.23 0.64 -9.37
N ILE A 184 -11.38 1.01 -8.82
CA ILE A 184 -12.68 0.75 -9.43
C ILE A 184 -12.89 1.82 -10.51
N PRO A 185 -12.99 1.45 -11.80
CA PRO A 185 -13.22 2.42 -12.87
C PRO A 185 -14.48 3.24 -12.59
N LYS A 186 -14.44 4.56 -12.86
CA LYS A 186 -15.63 5.43 -12.65
C LYS A 186 -16.86 4.93 -13.38
N GLY A 187 -16.69 4.32 -14.56
CA GLY A 187 -17.77 3.73 -15.34
C GLY A 187 -18.46 2.53 -14.67
N CYS A 188 -17.85 1.94 -13.63
CA CYS A 188 -18.45 0.88 -12.83
C CYS A 188 -19.32 1.38 -11.69
N GLU A 189 -19.29 2.68 -11.36
CA GLU A 189 -20.11 3.27 -10.29
C GLU A 189 -19.97 2.52 -8.94
N GLY A 190 -18.78 1.99 -8.65
CA GLY A 190 -18.51 1.19 -7.45
C GLY A 190 -18.82 -0.32 -7.58
N SER A 191 -19.30 -0.78 -8.74
CA SER A 191 -19.56 -2.19 -9.00
C SER A 191 -18.25 -2.97 -9.18
N VAL A 192 -17.99 -3.87 -8.22
CA VAL A 192 -16.88 -4.83 -8.28
C VAL A 192 -17.43 -6.15 -8.81
N SER A 193 -17.41 -6.30 -10.13
CA SER A 193 -17.83 -7.54 -10.78
C SER A 193 -17.05 -7.80 -12.06
N CYS A 194 -16.97 -9.07 -12.48
CA CYS A 194 -16.39 -9.45 -13.76
C CYS A 194 -17.09 -8.79 -14.95
N ALA A 195 -18.40 -8.56 -14.85
CA ALA A 195 -19.16 -7.88 -15.88
C ALA A 195 -18.68 -6.44 -16.12
N CYS A 196 -18.18 -5.76 -15.09
CA CYS A 196 -17.70 -4.39 -15.21
C CYS A 196 -16.18 -4.26 -15.31
N MET A 197 -15.47 -4.96 -14.42
CA MET A 197 -14.04 -4.81 -14.25
C MET A 197 -13.25 -5.94 -14.93
N GLY A 198 -13.87 -7.09 -15.24
CA GLY A 198 -13.16 -8.30 -15.66
C GLY A 198 -12.23 -8.09 -16.85
N GLN A 199 -12.69 -7.38 -17.90
CA GLN A 199 -11.87 -7.08 -19.08
C GLN A 199 -10.68 -6.14 -18.80
N ASN A 200 -10.76 -5.36 -17.72
CA ASN A 200 -9.71 -4.42 -17.33
C ASN A 200 -8.66 -5.06 -16.44
N VAL A 201 -9.06 -5.98 -15.57
CA VAL A 201 -8.18 -6.48 -14.51
C VAL A 201 -7.70 -7.90 -14.75
N CYS A 202 -8.48 -8.70 -15.46
CA CYS A 202 -8.11 -10.06 -15.88
C CYS A 202 -7.54 -9.99 -17.31
N THR A 203 -6.25 -9.68 -17.39
CA THR A 203 -5.51 -9.50 -18.65
C THR A 203 -4.32 -10.45 -18.77
N GLY A 204 -3.84 -10.63 -20.00
CA GLY A 204 -2.68 -11.46 -20.29
C GLY A 204 -2.95 -12.95 -20.05
N ALA A 205 -2.12 -13.60 -19.24
CA ALA A 205 -2.29 -15.03 -18.93
C ALA A 205 -3.48 -15.30 -17.96
N PHE A 206 -3.89 -14.29 -17.19
CA PHE A 206 -5.00 -14.41 -16.23
C PHE A 206 -6.26 -13.77 -16.82
N ASP A 207 -6.76 -14.30 -17.93
CA ASP A 207 -7.85 -13.70 -18.73
C ASP A 207 -9.26 -14.20 -18.37
N SER A 208 -9.35 -15.22 -17.51
CA SER A 208 -10.63 -15.78 -17.07
C SER A 208 -11.07 -15.13 -15.75
N CYS A 209 -12.20 -14.41 -15.77
CA CYS A 209 -12.72 -13.73 -14.57
C CYS A 209 -13.85 -14.53 -13.88
N SER A 210 -13.82 -14.61 -12.55
CA SER A 210 -14.94 -15.11 -11.74
C SER A 210 -15.28 -14.23 -10.53
N ASP A 211 -16.59 -14.13 -10.21
CA ASP A 211 -17.16 -13.34 -9.09
C ASP A 211 -17.31 -14.18 -7.81
N ALA A 212 -16.26 -14.87 -7.37
CA ALA A 212 -16.35 -15.82 -6.27
C ALA A 212 -16.27 -15.15 -4.88
N SER A 213 -15.05 -14.86 -4.41
CA SER A 213 -14.78 -14.22 -3.10
C SER A 213 -14.25 -12.80 -3.30
N GLY A 214 -14.89 -12.06 -4.20
CA GLY A 214 -14.31 -10.91 -4.87
C GLY A 214 -13.97 -11.26 -6.32
N LEU A 215 -13.18 -10.40 -6.95
CA LEU A 215 -12.82 -10.56 -8.35
C LEU A 215 -11.58 -11.45 -8.47
N VAL A 216 -11.74 -12.63 -9.08
CA VAL A 216 -10.68 -13.61 -9.28
C VAL A 216 -10.35 -13.70 -10.76
N CYS A 217 -9.08 -13.58 -11.09
CA CYS A 217 -8.56 -13.80 -12.43
C CYS A 217 -7.79 -15.14 -12.43
N ASP A 218 -8.35 -16.13 -13.09
CA ASP A 218 -7.76 -17.45 -13.25
C ASP A 218 -6.87 -17.49 -14.50
N CYS A 219 -5.78 -18.26 -14.44
CA CYS A 219 -4.99 -18.61 -15.62
C CYS A 219 -5.24 -20.07 -15.99
N PRO A 220 -6.06 -20.38 -17.02
CA PRO A 220 -6.38 -21.76 -17.38
C PRO A 220 -5.20 -22.58 -17.95
N ALA A 221 -4.13 -21.90 -18.35
CA ALA A 221 -2.95 -22.49 -19.00
C ALA A 221 -1.65 -22.32 -18.20
N CYS A 222 -1.76 -21.81 -16.97
CA CYS A 222 -0.74 -21.87 -15.95
C CYS A 222 -1.05 -23.10 -15.06
#